data_AF-A0A5M3Q0V8-F1
#
_entry.id   AF-A0A5M3Q0V8-F1
#
_cell.length_a   1.000
_cell.length_b   1.000
_cell.length_c   1.000
_cell.angle_alpha   90.00
_cell.angle_beta   90.00
_cell.angle_gamma   90.00
#
_symmetry.space_group_name_H-M   'P 1'
#
loop_
_entity.id
_entity.type
_entity.pdbx_description
1 polymer ?
#
loop_
_entity_poly.entity_id
_entity_poly.type
_entity_poly.pdbx_seq_one_letter_code
_entity_poly.pdbx_strand_id
1 'polypeptide(L)'
;MTFQSFANKSIKPLYILSALLMVIVAGRLLFDFHPRIDIRPSNAPVVRAPLLPIPNVGPIARDYWIKEMLRECFSFNTTDMEETVNNCALFYFDINSQGVFPKVISRTSFGRYIQDNPQSGAVVQAVNTKGPFMIYEGSSKGLPIWRYQTEIMTTRFFSGRTATKRWLIDATMTFDTPDSLFFSGFRFTSFYMEERA
;
A
#
# COMPACT_ATOMS: atom_id res chain seq x y z
N MET A 1 62.21 -3.24 26.44
CA MET A 1 61.19 -2.84 25.44
C MET A 1 60.42 -1.66 25.99
N THR A 2 60.39 -0.53 25.29
CA THR A 2 59.75 0.71 25.76
C THR A 2 58.25 0.73 25.44
N PHE A 3 57.44 1.31 26.34
CA PHE A 3 55.96 1.38 26.26
C PHE A 3 55.46 2.00 24.93
N GLN A 4 56.30 2.79 24.24
CA GLN A 4 56.02 3.36 22.92
C GLN A 4 55.87 2.31 21.80
N SER A 5 56.51 1.14 21.88
CA SER A 5 56.41 0.14 20.80
C SER A 5 55.10 -0.66 20.83
N PHE A 6 54.42 -0.72 21.97
CA PHE A 6 53.11 -1.38 22.12
C PHE A 6 51.95 -0.50 21.67
N ALA A 7 52.03 0.81 21.91
CA ALA A 7 51.03 1.77 21.43
C ALA A 7 50.99 1.82 19.89
N ASN A 8 52.15 1.88 19.22
CA ASN A 8 52.19 2.05 17.76
C ASN A 8 51.82 0.79 16.94
N LYS A 9 51.88 -0.41 17.52
CA LYS A 9 51.46 -1.65 16.84
C LYS A 9 49.96 -1.92 16.94
N SER A 10 49.32 -1.48 18.01
CA SER A 10 47.90 -1.80 18.30
C SER A 10 46.91 -0.76 17.75
N ILE A 11 47.39 0.43 17.39
CA ILE A 11 46.54 1.54 16.98
C ILE A 11 46.23 1.54 15.47
N LYS A 12 47.14 1.04 14.62
CA LYS A 12 46.93 0.95 13.16
C LYS A 12 45.65 0.20 12.74
N PRO A 13 45.35 -1.00 13.27
CA PRO A 13 44.11 -1.69 12.92
C PRO A 13 42.87 -0.93 13.41
N LEU A 14 42.97 -0.21 14.54
CA LEU A 14 41.88 0.61 15.06
C LEU A 14 41.57 1.80 14.14
N TYR A 15 42.60 2.47 13.61
CA TYR A 15 42.41 3.54 12.63
C TYR A 15 41.80 3.03 11.33
N ILE A 16 42.24 1.86 10.83
CA ILE A 16 41.65 1.23 9.65
C ILE A 16 40.17 0.90 9.90
N LEU A 17 39.83 0.33 11.07
CA LEU A 17 38.46 0.00 11.43
C LEU A 17 37.58 1.26 11.54
N SER A 18 38.10 2.32 12.17
CA SER A 18 37.39 3.60 12.28
C SER A 18 37.20 4.30 10.93
N ALA A 19 38.18 4.20 10.03
CA ALA A 19 38.06 4.70 8.67
C ALA A 19 37.02 3.90 7.87
N LEU A 20 36.99 2.58 8.02
CA LEU A 20 35.98 1.71 7.40
C LEU A 20 34.57 2.05 7.88
N LEU A 21 34.39 2.26 9.18
CA LEU A 21 33.11 2.69 9.77
C LEU A 21 32.70 4.07 9.28
N MET A 22 33.63 5.03 9.19
CA MET A 22 33.33 6.35 8.63
C MET A 22 32.98 6.30 7.15
N VAL A 23 33.61 5.42 6.35
CA VAL A 23 33.23 5.21 4.94
C VAL A 23 31.83 4.60 4.83
N ILE A 24 31.46 3.68 5.71
CA ILE A 24 30.10 3.10 5.74
C ILE A 24 29.06 4.17 6.12
N VAL A 25 29.34 4.99 7.13
CA VAL A 25 28.45 6.08 7.57
C VAL A 25 28.37 7.17 6.49
N ALA A 26 29.48 7.54 5.86
CA ALA A 26 29.51 8.49 4.76
C ALA A 26 28.77 7.95 3.53
N GLY A 27 28.90 6.66 3.21
CA GLY A 27 28.07 6.00 2.20
C GLY A 27 26.58 6.09 2.55
N ARG A 28 26.21 5.80 3.79
CA ARG A 28 24.83 5.95 4.29
C ARG A 28 24.26 7.38 4.21
N LEU A 29 25.11 8.39 4.30
CA LEU A 29 24.71 9.81 4.27
C LEU A 29 24.75 10.42 2.87
N LEU A 30 25.64 9.95 1.99
CA LEU A 30 25.77 10.41 0.61
C LEU A 30 24.81 9.70 -0.35
N PHE A 31 24.45 8.46 -0.03
CA PHE A 31 23.31 7.82 -0.65
C PHE A 31 22.09 8.14 0.22
N ASP A 32 21.21 9.01 -0.28
CA ASP A 32 19.84 9.09 0.20
C ASP A 32 19.23 7.69 0.09
N PHE A 33 19.32 6.89 1.15
CA PHE A 33 18.38 5.81 1.40
C PHE A 33 17.04 6.45 1.79
N HIS A 34 16.47 7.22 0.87
CA HIS A 34 15.06 7.06 0.66
C HIS A 34 14.90 5.59 0.29
N PRO A 35 14.18 4.76 1.08
CA PRO A 35 13.63 3.56 0.50
C PRO A 35 12.82 4.07 -0.68
N ARG A 36 13.41 3.98 -1.88
CA ARG A 36 12.75 4.31 -3.12
C ARG A 36 11.75 3.19 -3.25
N ILE A 37 10.56 3.44 -2.71
CA ILE A 37 9.42 2.58 -2.91
C ILE A 37 9.10 2.75 -4.38
N ASP A 38 9.65 1.87 -5.21
CA ASP A 38 9.18 1.67 -6.57
C ASP A 38 7.78 1.04 -6.47
N ILE A 39 6.77 1.89 -6.21
CA ILE A 39 5.40 1.53 -6.55
C ILE A 39 5.23 1.86 -8.02
N ARG A 40 5.20 0.84 -8.86
CA ARG A 40 4.58 0.92 -10.18
C ARG A 40 3.89 -0.39 -10.51
N PRO A 41 2.70 -0.37 -11.12
CA PRO A 41 2.08 -1.57 -11.65
C PRO A 41 2.77 -1.95 -12.97
N SER A 42 3.35 -3.16 -12.98
CA SER A 42 3.33 -4.15 -14.08
C SER A 42 4.24 -5.36 -13.82
N ASN A 43 5.08 -5.35 -12.77
CA ASN A 43 5.85 -6.51 -12.26
C ASN A 43 6.29 -6.23 -10.80
N ALA A 44 5.47 -6.59 -9.80
CA ALA A 44 5.64 -6.12 -8.42
C ALA A 44 7.03 -6.47 -7.81
N PRO A 45 7.80 -5.49 -7.27
CA PRO A 45 9.13 -5.73 -6.74
C PRO A 45 9.10 -6.22 -5.28
N VAL A 46 9.90 -7.25 -5.02
CA VAL A 46 10.10 -7.85 -3.70
C VAL A 46 10.97 -6.94 -2.82
N VAL A 47 10.45 -6.48 -1.69
CA VAL A 47 11.24 -5.81 -0.65
C VAL A 47 11.89 -6.87 0.23
N ARG A 48 13.08 -7.36 -0.17
CA ARG A 48 13.89 -8.28 0.65
C ARG A 48 14.73 -7.51 1.67
N ALA A 49 14.49 -7.76 2.95
CA ALA A 49 15.55 -7.62 3.96
C ALA A 49 16.47 -8.86 3.81
N PRO A 50 17.79 -8.72 3.63
CA PRO A 50 18.68 -9.82 3.22
C PRO A 50 18.80 -11.03 4.17
N LEU A 51 18.16 -11.01 5.35
CA LEU A 51 18.37 -12.01 6.42
C LEU A 51 17.07 -12.51 7.08
N LEU A 52 15.89 -12.12 6.60
CA LEU A 52 14.61 -12.59 7.14
C LEU A 52 13.84 -13.40 6.09
N PRO A 53 13.30 -14.59 6.44
CA PRO A 53 12.52 -15.43 5.52
C PRO A 53 11.13 -14.87 5.19
N ILE A 54 10.78 -13.73 5.78
CA ILE A 54 9.52 -13.00 5.55
C ILE A 54 9.93 -11.63 5.01
N PRO A 55 9.32 -11.15 3.91
CA PRO A 55 9.67 -9.87 3.32
C PRO A 55 9.30 -8.80 4.34
N ASN A 56 10.32 -8.05 4.78
CA ASN A 56 10.13 -7.02 5.78
C ASN A 56 9.53 -5.78 5.09
N VAL A 57 8.23 -5.84 4.81
CA VAL A 57 7.48 -4.70 4.31
C VAL A 57 7.24 -3.78 5.50
N GLY A 58 8.07 -2.74 5.62
CA GLY A 58 7.97 -1.77 6.71
C GLY A 58 6.62 -1.02 6.71
N PRO A 59 6.22 -0.42 7.83
CA PRO A 59 4.93 0.26 7.99
C PRO A 59 4.70 1.33 6.91
N ILE A 60 5.71 2.14 6.57
CA ILE A 60 5.62 3.17 5.53
C ILE A 60 5.26 2.57 4.16
N ALA A 61 5.84 1.42 3.82
CA ALA A 61 5.58 0.76 2.55
C ALA A 61 4.16 0.19 2.49
N ARG A 62 3.67 -0.39 3.59
CA ARG A 62 2.28 -0.86 3.71
C ARG A 62 1.30 0.29 3.57
N ASP A 63 1.58 1.41 4.26
CA ASP A 63 0.73 2.59 4.26
C ASP A 63 0.65 3.26 2.89
N TYR A 64 1.76 3.29 2.16
CA TYR A 64 1.78 3.80 0.80
C TYR A 64 1.03 2.84 -0.14
N TRP A 65 1.28 1.53 -0.03
CA TRP A 65 0.65 0.52 -0.88
C TRP A 65 -0.88 0.53 -0.79
N ILE A 66 -1.45 0.58 0.43
CA ILE A 66 -2.91 0.64 0.59
C ILE A 66 -3.51 1.93 0.01
N LYS A 67 -2.81 3.07 0.10
CA LYS A 67 -3.27 4.33 -0.48
C LYS A 67 -3.37 4.26 -2.00
N GLU A 68 -2.31 3.80 -2.65
CA GLU A 68 -2.28 3.71 -4.12
C GLU A 68 -3.28 2.67 -4.62
N MET A 69 -3.34 1.50 -3.98
CA MET A 69 -4.29 0.46 -4.36
C MET A 69 -5.74 0.94 -4.22
N LEU A 70 -6.11 1.60 -3.12
CA LEU A 70 -7.49 2.09 -2.97
C LEU A 70 -7.81 3.18 -3.98
N ARG A 71 -6.84 4.02 -4.31
CA ARG A 71 -7.01 5.02 -5.36
C ARG A 71 -7.26 4.34 -6.71
N GLU A 72 -6.45 3.36 -7.07
CA GLU A 72 -6.55 2.61 -8.32
C GLU A 72 -7.89 1.86 -8.42
N CYS A 73 -8.24 1.07 -7.41
CA CYS A 73 -9.40 0.18 -7.47
C CYS A 73 -10.76 0.87 -7.33
N PHE A 74 -10.76 2.13 -6.88
CA PHE A 74 -11.97 2.94 -6.80
C PHE A 74 -11.99 4.08 -7.82
N SER A 75 -11.03 4.12 -8.77
CA SER A 75 -11.02 5.08 -9.88
C SER A 75 -11.20 4.34 -11.20
N PHE A 76 -12.29 4.63 -11.90
CA PHE A 76 -12.66 3.99 -13.16
C PHE A 76 -13.66 4.87 -13.90
N ASN A 77 -13.81 4.62 -15.20
CA ASN A 77 -14.86 5.20 -16.03
C ASN A 77 -15.94 4.16 -16.34
N THR A 78 -17.03 4.61 -16.97
CA THR A 78 -18.12 3.72 -17.39
C THR A 78 -17.69 2.56 -18.29
N THR A 79 -16.67 2.78 -19.13
CA THR A 79 -16.25 1.80 -20.16
C THR A 79 -15.30 0.74 -19.63
N ASP A 80 -14.49 1.06 -18.61
CA ASP A 80 -13.46 0.17 -18.07
C ASP A 80 -13.76 -0.36 -16.66
N MET A 81 -14.87 0.04 -16.02
CA MET A 81 -15.20 -0.36 -14.65
C MET A 81 -15.04 -1.85 -14.39
N GLU A 82 -15.61 -2.70 -15.25
CA GLU A 82 -15.55 -4.16 -15.06
C GLU A 82 -14.10 -4.66 -15.14
N GLU A 83 -13.35 -4.21 -16.14
CA GLU A 83 -11.94 -4.58 -16.32
C GLU A 83 -11.09 -4.10 -15.15
N THR A 84 -11.19 -2.82 -14.76
CA THR A 84 -10.42 -2.23 -13.65
C THR A 84 -10.70 -2.95 -12.34
N VAL A 85 -11.97 -3.22 -12.02
CA VAL A 85 -12.36 -3.86 -10.76
C VAL A 85 -11.92 -5.32 -10.74
N ASN A 86 -12.02 -6.03 -11.86
CA ASN A 86 -11.55 -7.42 -11.96
C ASN A 86 -10.02 -7.51 -11.87
N ASN A 87 -9.29 -6.62 -12.55
CA ASN A 87 -7.84 -6.55 -12.45
C ASN A 87 -7.41 -6.25 -11.01
N CYS A 88 -8.08 -5.30 -10.35
CA CYS A 88 -7.82 -5.00 -8.95
C CYS A 88 -8.05 -6.21 -8.03
N ALA A 89 -9.13 -6.95 -8.25
CA ALA A 89 -9.37 -8.19 -7.51
C ALA A 89 -8.22 -9.18 -7.71
N LEU A 90 -7.82 -9.42 -8.96
CA LEU A 90 -6.77 -10.36 -9.31
C LEU A 90 -5.40 -9.99 -8.74
N PHE A 91 -5.03 -8.71 -8.75
CA PHE A 91 -3.70 -8.26 -8.33
C PHE A 91 -3.55 -8.05 -6.83
N TYR A 92 -4.63 -7.65 -6.13
CA TYR A 92 -4.51 -7.14 -4.76
C TYR A 92 -5.24 -8.00 -3.70
N PHE A 93 -6.04 -8.99 -4.10
CA PHE A 93 -6.81 -9.80 -3.17
C PHE A 93 -6.38 -11.27 -3.21
N ASP A 94 -6.45 -11.91 -2.04
CA ASP A 94 -6.23 -13.36 -1.94
C ASP A 94 -7.27 -14.13 -2.77
N ILE A 95 -6.94 -15.36 -3.16
CA ILE A 95 -7.75 -16.17 -4.09
C ILE A 95 -9.20 -16.36 -3.62
N ASN A 96 -9.45 -16.38 -2.31
CA ASN A 96 -10.79 -16.52 -1.73
C ASN A 96 -11.57 -15.19 -1.74
N SER A 97 -10.86 -14.06 -1.79
CA SER A 97 -11.43 -12.71 -1.79
C SER A 97 -11.59 -12.12 -3.19
N GLN A 98 -10.93 -12.68 -4.21
CA GLN A 98 -11.00 -12.22 -5.61
C GLN A 98 -12.44 -12.13 -6.14
N GLY A 99 -13.30 -13.12 -5.85
CA GLY A 99 -14.69 -13.12 -6.28
C GLY A 99 -15.63 -12.24 -5.45
N VAL A 100 -15.15 -11.67 -4.34
CA VAL A 100 -15.97 -10.88 -3.40
C VAL A 100 -15.87 -9.39 -3.72
N PHE A 101 -14.67 -8.89 -4.02
CA PHE A 101 -14.44 -7.47 -4.27
C PHE A 101 -15.28 -6.90 -5.44
N PRO A 102 -15.38 -7.54 -6.62
CA PRO A 102 -16.21 -7.03 -7.71
C PRO A 102 -17.71 -6.96 -7.38
N LYS A 103 -18.21 -7.96 -6.63
CA LYS A 103 -19.60 -7.99 -6.13
C LYS A 103 -19.88 -6.87 -5.14
N VAL A 104 -18.86 -6.45 -4.40
CA VAL A 104 -18.92 -5.35 -3.44
C VAL A 104 -18.98 -4.01 -4.17
N ILE A 105 -18.07 -3.77 -5.12
CA ILE A 105 -17.99 -2.50 -5.85
C ILE A 105 -19.27 -2.25 -6.67
N SER A 106 -19.78 -3.27 -7.35
CA SER A 106 -21.06 -3.18 -8.08
C SER A 106 -22.25 -2.77 -7.20
N ARG A 107 -22.26 -3.12 -5.91
CA ARG A 107 -23.33 -2.74 -4.97
C ARG A 107 -23.22 -1.31 -4.45
N THR A 108 -22.08 -0.65 -4.60
CA THR A 108 -21.92 0.76 -4.24
C THR A 108 -22.85 1.63 -5.08
N SER A 109 -23.15 2.86 -4.63
CA SER A 109 -24.00 3.76 -5.42
C SER A 109 -23.37 4.17 -6.76
N PHE A 110 -22.05 4.15 -6.87
CA PHE A 110 -21.36 4.46 -8.12
C PHE A 110 -21.36 3.25 -9.06
N GLY A 111 -21.09 2.06 -8.52
CA GLY A 111 -21.17 0.81 -9.28
C GLY A 111 -22.58 0.59 -9.85
N ARG A 112 -23.62 0.75 -9.02
CA ARG A 112 -25.01 0.67 -9.49
C ARG A 112 -25.32 1.69 -10.58
N TYR A 113 -24.93 2.95 -10.38
CA TYR A 113 -25.18 3.99 -11.38
C TYR A 113 -24.53 3.67 -12.73
N ILE A 114 -23.28 3.22 -12.73
CA ILE A 114 -22.54 2.87 -13.96
C ILE A 114 -23.19 1.66 -14.64
N GLN A 115 -23.57 0.64 -13.88
CA GLN A 115 -24.29 -0.53 -14.41
C GLN A 115 -25.65 -0.15 -15.02
N ASP A 116 -26.39 0.75 -14.36
CA ASP A 116 -27.68 1.23 -14.85
C ASP A 116 -27.54 2.21 -16.04
N ASN A 117 -26.36 2.82 -16.23
CA ASN A 117 -26.11 3.86 -17.24
C ASN A 117 -24.76 3.64 -17.97
N PRO A 118 -24.57 2.52 -18.70
CA PRO A 118 -23.28 2.15 -19.28
C PRO A 118 -22.77 3.14 -20.34
N GLN A 119 -23.67 3.90 -20.97
CA GLN A 119 -23.35 4.90 -22.00
C GLN A 119 -23.17 6.32 -21.42
N SER A 120 -23.16 6.50 -20.10
CA SER A 120 -23.11 7.83 -19.50
C SER A 120 -21.77 8.54 -19.67
N GLY A 121 -20.67 7.85 -19.96
CA GLY A 121 -19.34 8.48 -19.97
C GLY A 121 -18.96 9.04 -18.59
N ALA A 122 -19.57 8.55 -17.52
CA ALA A 122 -19.27 8.97 -16.17
C ALA A 122 -17.87 8.51 -15.76
N VAL A 123 -17.16 9.37 -15.03
CA VAL A 123 -15.83 9.08 -14.48
C VAL A 123 -15.92 9.12 -12.97
N VAL A 124 -15.45 8.07 -12.31
CA VAL A 124 -15.31 7.98 -10.86
C VAL A 124 -13.84 8.12 -10.52
N GLN A 125 -13.52 9.05 -9.63
CA GLN A 125 -12.17 9.21 -9.09
C GLN A 125 -12.20 9.04 -7.59
N ALA A 126 -11.24 8.29 -7.06
CA ALA A 126 -11.02 8.10 -5.63
C ALA A 126 -9.81 8.89 -5.15
N VAL A 127 -9.93 9.47 -3.96
CA VAL A 127 -8.83 10.11 -3.24
C VAL A 127 -8.84 9.63 -1.79
N ASN A 128 -7.65 9.38 -1.24
CA ASN A 128 -7.52 9.11 0.19
C ASN A 128 -7.70 10.42 0.96
N THR A 129 -8.63 10.46 1.91
CA THR A 129 -8.90 11.65 2.74
C THR A 129 -8.31 11.55 4.12
N LYS A 130 -8.20 10.33 4.68
CA LYS A 130 -7.65 10.12 6.02
C LYS A 130 -6.99 8.75 6.14
N GLY A 131 -5.89 8.67 6.88
CA GLY A 131 -5.18 7.41 7.11
C GLY A 131 -4.16 7.07 6.01
N PRO A 132 -3.76 5.80 5.89
CA PRO A 132 -4.27 4.63 6.61
C PRO A 132 -3.75 4.60 8.06
N PHE A 133 -4.55 4.06 8.97
CA PHE A 133 -4.17 3.82 10.36
C PHE A 133 -4.16 2.32 10.62
N MET A 134 -3.01 1.80 11.07
CA MET A 134 -2.93 0.42 11.51
C MET A 134 -3.70 0.29 12.84
N ILE A 135 -4.74 -0.53 12.85
CA ILE A 135 -5.58 -0.78 14.03
C ILE A 135 -5.27 -2.12 14.69
N TYR A 136 -4.55 -3.01 14.01
CA TYR A 136 -4.12 -4.29 14.55
C TYR A 136 -2.88 -4.82 13.81
N GLU A 137 -1.97 -5.42 14.56
CA GLU A 137 -0.81 -6.17 14.06
C GLU A 137 -0.74 -7.49 14.84
N GLY A 138 -0.55 -8.60 14.12
CA GLY A 138 -0.47 -9.92 14.72
C GLY A 138 -0.05 -10.99 13.73
N SER A 139 -0.40 -12.24 14.00
CA SER A 139 -0.14 -13.35 13.10
C SER A 139 -1.30 -14.33 13.04
N SER A 140 -1.41 -15.04 11.92
CA SER A 140 -2.35 -16.15 11.74
C SER A 140 -1.71 -17.20 10.84
N LYS A 141 -1.80 -18.48 11.23
CA LYS A 141 -1.20 -19.60 10.49
C LYS A 141 0.29 -19.40 10.15
N GLY A 142 1.03 -18.73 11.02
CA GLY A 142 2.46 -18.44 10.84
C GLY A 142 2.77 -17.25 9.92
N LEU A 143 1.77 -16.55 9.40
CA LEU A 143 1.93 -15.37 8.55
C LEU A 143 1.57 -14.09 9.31
N PRO A 144 2.29 -12.98 9.10
CA PRO A 144 1.95 -11.71 9.71
C PRO A 144 0.65 -11.15 9.12
N ILE A 145 -0.16 -10.56 9.98
CA ILE A 145 -1.42 -9.90 9.63
C ILE A 145 -1.37 -8.46 10.11
N TRP A 146 -1.79 -7.55 9.23
CA TRP A 146 -2.02 -6.15 9.57
C TRP A 146 -3.43 -5.74 9.19
N ARG A 147 -4.13 -5.07 10.10
CA ARG A 147 -5.44 -4.50 9.83
C ARG A 147 -5.33 -2.99 9.80
N TYR A 148 -5.88 -2.40 8.76
CA TYR A 148 -5.85 -0.98 8.50
C TYR A 148 -7.26 -0.41 8.39
N GLN A 149 -7.42 0.81 8.87
CA GLN A 149 -8.60 1.61 8.64
C GLN A 149 -8.21 2.89 7.90
N THR A 150 -8.89 3.20 6.80
CA THR A 150 -8.59 4.35 5.95
C THR A 150 -9.88 4.94 5.39
N GLU A 151 -9.90 6.26 5.24
CA GLU A 151 -11.03 6.98 4.66
C GLU A 151 -10.68 7.37 3.23
N ILE A 152 -11.59 7.04 2.31
CA ILE A 152 -11.51 7.46 0.92
C ILE A 152 -12.75 8.25 0.54
N MET A 153 -12.57 9.22 -0.33
CA MET A 153 -13.64 9.96 -0.97
C MET A 153 -13.67 9.57 -2.44
N THR A 154 -14.82 9.18 -2.94
CA THR A 154 -15.01 8.95 -4.38
C THR A 154 -15.97 9.99 -4.94
N THR A 155 -15.60 10.57 -6.06
CA THR A 155 -16.37 11.58 -6.76
C THR A 155 -16.69 11.07 -8.15
N ARG A 156 -17.97 11.06 -8.50
CA ARG A 156 -18.45 10.81 -9.86
C ARG A 156 -18.68 12.12 -10.58
N PHE A 157 -18.09 12.24 -11.76
CA PHE A 157 -18.27 13.35 -12.69
C PHE A 157 -19.12 12.88 -13.87
N PHE A 158 -20.20 13.61 -14.20
CA PHE A 158 -21.04 13.35 -15.37
C PHE A 158 -21.73 14.64 -15.84
N SER A 159 -21.47 15.08 -17.08
CA SER A 159 -22.20 16.16 -17.77
C SER A 159 -22.58 17.36 -16.89
N GLY A 160 -21.60 17.91 -16.16
CA GLY A 160 -21.79 19.09 -15.29
C GLY A 160 -22.40 18.81 -13.91
N ARG A 161 -22.72 17.55 -13.57
CA ARG A 161 -23.11 17.11 -12.24
C ARG A 161 -21.98 16.36 -11.57
N THR A 162 -21.78 16.64 -10.30
CA THR A 162 -20.84 15.94 -9.43
C THR A 162 -21.59 15.27 -8.30
N ALA A 163 -21.16 14.08 -7.92
CA ALA A 163 -21.68 13.39 -6.74
C ALA A 163 -20.51 12.77 -5.98
N THR A 164 -20.33 13.20 -4.74
CA THR A 164 -19.22 12.78 -3.89
C THR A 164 -19.72 11.95 -2.72
N LYS A 165 -18.99 10.89 -2.36
CA LYS A 165 -19.24 10.13 -1.13
C LYS A 165 -17.95 9.79 -0.42
N ARG A 166 -18.04 9.66 0.90
CA ARG A 166 -16.96 9.19 1.76
C ARG A 166 -17.20 7.76 2.20
N TRP A 167 -16.12 7.00 2.29
CA TRP A 167 -16.09 5.60 2.64
C TRP A 167 -15.03 5.38 3.70
N LEU A 168 -15.38 4.66 4.75
CA LEU A 168 -14.41 4.08 5.65
C LEU A 168 -14.14 2.65 5.19
N ILE A 169 -12.90 2.39 4.85
CA ILE A 169 -12.40 1.10 4.43
C ILE A 169 -11.65 0.48 5.59
N ASP A 170 -12.01 -0.75 5.91
CA ASP A 170 -11.35 -1.61 6.88
C ASP A 170 -10.78 -2.81 6.11
N ALA A 171 -9.46 -2.90 6.07
CA ALA A 171 -8.75 -3.84 5.22
C ALA A 171 -7.75 -4.64 6.04
N THR A 172 -7.76 -5.96 5.87
CA THR A 172 -6.82 -6.89 6.48
C THR A 172 -5.84 -7.34 5.42
N MET A 173 -4.56 -7.14 5.69
CA MET A 173 -3.44 -7.42 4.79
C MET A 173 -2.62 -8.58 5.35
N THR A 174 -2.19 -9.47 4.47
CA THR A 174 -1.32 -10.61 4.78
C THR A 174 -0.45 -10.91 3.56
N PHE A 175 0.48 -11.84 3.71
CA PHE A 175 1.15 -12.49 2.59
C PHE A 175 0.37 -13.74 2.16
N ASP A 176 0.26 -13.99 0.86
CA ASP A 176 -0.22 -15.28 0.31
C ASP A 176 0.97 -16.18 -0.07
N THR A 177 2.07 -15.54 -0.51
CA THR A 177 3.42 -16.09 -0.68
C THR A 177 4.41 -15.18 0.05
N PRO A 178 5.62 -15.66 0.43
CA PRO A 178 6.61 -14.85 1.15
C PRO A 178 7.19 -13.68 0.32
N ASP A 179 6.59 -13.29 -0.80
CA ASP A 179 7.09 -12.20 -1.63
C ASP A 179 5.97 -11.22 -2.07
N SER A 180 4.71 -11.41 -1.69
CA SER A 180 3.60 -10.58 -2.21
C SER A 180 2.48 -10.31 -1.20
N LEU A 181 2.16 -9.03 -1.03
CA LEU A 181 1.18 -8.50 -0.08
C LEU A 181 -0.21 -8.44 -0.72
N PHE A 182 -1.23 -8.96 -0.03
CA PHE A 182 -2.60 -9.00 -0.50
C PHE A 182 -3.60 -8.69 0.61
N PHE A 183 -4.83 -8.35 0.24
CA PHE A 183 -5.96 -8.31 1.16
C PHE A 183 -6.50 -9.71 1.42
N SER A 184 -6.54 -10.11 2.69
CA SER A 184 -7.23 -11.31 3.20
C SER A 184 -8.60 -11.02 3.78
N GLY A 185 -8.96 -9.74 3.88
CA GLY A 185 -10.28 -9.31 4.34
C GLY A 185 -10.51 -7.85 3.98
N PHE A 186 -11.72 -7.53 3.54
CA PHE A 186 -12.06 -6.19 3.09
C PHE A 186 -13.50 -5.84 3.43
N ARG A 187 -13.68 -4.71 4.12
CA ARG A 187 -14.99 -4.16 4.46
C ARG A 187 -15.01 -2.68 4.15
N PHE A 188 -16.13 -2.21 3.62
CA PHE A 188 -16.38 -0.81 3.30
C PHE A 188 -17.67 -0.39 3.98
N THR A 189 -17.66 0.79 4.59
CA THR A 189 -18.84 1.41 5.21
C THR A 189 -18.98 2.80 4.62
N SER A 190 -20.13 3.07 3.98
CA SER A 190 -20.43 4.40 3.44
C SER A 190 -20.88 5.34 4.54
N PHE A 191 -20.39 6.57 4.52
CA PHE A 191 -20.94 7.66 5.33
C PHE A 191 -21.58 8.67 4.37
N TYR A 192 -22.85 8.99 4.61
CA TYR A 192 -23.52 10.09 3.91
C TYR A 192 -23.29 11.36 4.72
N MET A 193 -22.69 12.37 4.09
CA MET A 193 -22.73 13.74 4.61
C MET A 193 -23.57 14.52 3.63
N GLU A 194 -24.75 14.94 4.08
CA GLU A 194 -25.59 15.88 3.35
C GLU A 194 -24.89 17.25 3.39
N GLU A 195 -24.68 17.85 2.24
CA GLU A 195 -24.19 19.22 2.16
C GLU A 195 -25.32 20.13 2.67
N ARG A 196 -25.06 20.96 3.69
CA ARG A 196 -26.04 21.97 4.11
C ARG A 196 -26.29 22.92 2.93
N ALA A 197 -27.53 22.96 2.45
CA ALA A 197 -28.04 24.02 1.59
C ALA A 197 -27.95 25.38 2.28
#